data_AF-A0A417HM36-F1
#
_entry.id   AF-A0A417HM36-F1
#
_cell.length_a   1.000
_cell.length_b   1.000
_cell.length_c   1.000
_cell.angle_alpha   90.00
_cell.angle_beta   90.00
_cell.angle_gamma   90.00
#
_symmetry.space_group_name_H-M   'P 1'
#
loop_
_entity.id
_entity.type
_entity.pdbx_description
1 polymer ?
#
loop_
_entity_poly.entity_id
_entity_poly.type
_entity_poly.pdbx_seq_one_letter_code
_entity_poly.pdbx_strand_id
1 'polypeptide(L)'
;MNKVWTEGPHPTLEQVLQSREERAQRQKEWLKRGGTLVVLTLNMPGPCKRFPLGDWSARQGAKALRRQLSGWGFPLLEEKEYTTPAGIEYFLRVEGQPRKIKEAALFLEEQEPLGRLWDADVLYGTGEKVSRRELGREERQCLLCPRPAAECGRSRAHGLDQVVEEVHRRMKQALAWEIGAFCGACAQRALLHEVCCTPKPGLVDGQNNGAHRDMDRFTFLDSAAVLGDYFAACAREGALFQGSPEELLFRIRPLGLRAEEQMARVTKGVNTHKGAIFSLGILCAGAGRLLGEGVAIDEEALLSLAGQIARPALNDLEKQGADTAGRRFYQRSGVLGVRGQAAQGFPQVRQWGLPQLTKALGRGYSWNGACAQALCALMAHTEDTNLLHRGGEEGLHLVQQQAAALLEQCQDEQALEEGLFRLDSLFTEKNLSPGGSADLLAVTLFVYFIVAERECFDIALGL
;
A
#
# COMPACT_ATOMS: atom_id res chain seq x y z
N MET A 1 14.21 -3.35 -3.14
CA MET A 1 13.85 -4.79 -2.92
C MET A 1 15.07 -5.68 -2.68
N ASN A 2 15.00 -6.49 -1.61
CA ASN A 2 16.05 -7.39 -1.13
C ASN A 2 16.17 -8.68 -2.01
N LYS A 3 17.33 -9.35 -1.98
CA LYS A 3 17.61 -10.61 -2.68
C LYS A 3 16.80 -11.79 -2.15
N VAL A 4 16.37 -11.74 -0.89
CA VAL A 4 15.52 -12.77 -0.25
C VAL A 4 14.28 -13.12 -1.10
N TRP A 5 13.76 -12.15 -1.86
CA TRP A 5 12.63 -12.36 -2.76
C TRP A 5 12.92 -13.29 -3.94
N THR A 6 14.18 -13.43 -4.35
CA THR A 6 14.60 -14.07 -5.60
C THR A 6 15.53 -15.27 -5.40
N GLU A 7 15.75 -15.66 -4.14
CA GLU A 7 16.60 -16.79 -3.77
C GLU A 7 15.76 -17.98 -3.28
N GLY A 8 16.25 -19.18 -3.53
CA GLY A 8 15.57 -20.41 -3.14
C GLY A 8 16.28 -21.66 -3.63
N PRO A 9 15.70 -22.86 -3.40
CA PRO A 9 16.39 -24.12 -3.67
C PRO A 9 16.67 -24.34 -5.15
N HIS A 10 17.77 -25.04 -5.42
CA HIS A 10 18.17 -25.48 -6.74
C HIS A 10 17.85 -26.98 -6.87
N PRO A 11 16.70 -27.37 -7.45
CA PRO A 11 16.37 -28.77 -7.67
C PRO A 11 17.37 -29.44 -8.60
N THR A 12 17.61 -30.73 -8.40
CA THR A 12 18.38 -31.55 -9.35
C THR A 12 17.59 -31.73 -10.65
N LEU A 13 18.29 -32.07 -11.74
CA LEU A 13 17.63 -32.38 -13.01
C LEU A 13 16.60 -33.51 -12.85
N GLU A 14 16.94 -34.54 -12.06
CA GLU A 14 16.06 -35.67 -11.75
C GLU A 14 14.75 -35.22 -11.09
N GLN A 15 14.83 -34.36 -10.06
CA GLN A 15 13.65 -33.81 -9.40
C GLN A 15 12.75 -33.01 -10.35
N VAL A 16 13.34 -32.26 -11.28
CA VAL A 16 12.59 -31.50 -12.29
C VAL A 16 11.93 -32.44 -13.29
N LEU A 17 12.60 -33.51 -13.73
CA LEU A 17 12.03 -34.52 -14.64
C LEU A 17 10.90 -35.29 -13.96
N GLN A 18 11.11 -35.74 -12.72
CA GLN A 18 10.08 -36.41 -11.92
C GLN A 18 8.83 -35.52 -11.76
N SER A 19 9.01 -34.25 -11.42
CA SER A 19 7.87 -33.31 -11.29
C SER A 19 7.06 -33.18 -12.58
N ARG A 20 7.72 -33.26 -13.75
CA ARG A 20 7.05 -33.23 -15.07
C ARG A 20 6.27 -34.50 -15.36
N GLU A 21 6.84 -35.66 -15.02
CA GLU A 21 6.16 -36.95 -15.16
C GLU A 21 4.92 -37.02 -14.24
N GLU A 22 5.07 -36.62 -12.99
CA GLU A 22 3.97 -36.53 -12.03
C GLU A 22 2.89 -35.56 -12.50
N ARG A 23 3.26 -34.43 -13.11
CA ARG A 23 2.31 -33.49 -13.73
C ARG A 23 1.53 -34.14 -14.87
N ALA A 24 2.22 -34.85 -15.76
CA ALA A 24 1.57 -35.56 -16.88
C ALA A 24 0.61 -36.66 -16.39
N GLN A 25 0.99 -37.38 -15.32
CA GLN A 25 0.11 -38.35 -14.67
C GLN A 25 -1.14 -37.68 -14.07
N ARG A 26 -0.96 -36.59 -13.31
CA ARG A 26 -2.05 -35.79 -12.74
C ARG A 26 -2.98 -35.26 -13.83
N GLN A 27 -2.45 -34.77 -14.95
CA GLN A 27 -3.28 -34.31 -16.09
C GLN A 27 -4.21 -35.42 -16.59
N LYS A 28 -3.70 -36.65 -16.77
CA LYS A 28 -4.52 -37.80 -17.17
C LYS A 28 -5.63 -38.12 -16.16
N GLU A 29 -5.34 -38.02 -14.87
CA GLU A 29 -6.34 -38.26 -13.82
C GLU A 29 -7.43 -37.18 -13.77
N TRP A 30 -7.06 -35.92 -13.97
CA TRP A 30 -8.00 -34.80 -14.01
C TRP A 30 -8.92 -34.87 -15.23
N LEU A 31 -8.38 -35.22 -16.41
CA LEU A 31 -9.15 -35.32 -17.65
C LEU A 31 -10.24 -36.41 -17.60
N LYS A 32 -10.03 -37.48 -16.82
CA LYS A 32 -11.06 -38.53 -16.59
C LYS A 32 -12.33 -37.99 -15.93
N ARG A 33 -12.28 -36.82 -15.30
CA ARG A 33 -13.40 -36.20 -14.57
C ARG A 33 -14.29 -35.33 -15.45
N GLY A 34 -13.96 -35.20 -16.75
CA GLY A 34 -14.70 -34.38 -17.71
C GLY A 34 -14.52 -32.87 -17.54
N GLY A 35 -15.00 -32.10 -18.51
CA GLY A 35 -14.71 -30.67 -18.64
C GLY A 35 -13.35 -30.40 -19.32
N THR A 36 -12.94 -29.14 -19.34
CA THR A 36 -11.67 -28.70 -19.90
C THR A 36 -10.65 -28.48 -18.78
N LEU A 37 -9.46 -29.06 -18.92
CA LEU A 37 -8.36 -28.87 -17.97
C LEU A 37 -7.48 -27.70 -18.41
N VAL A 38 -7.25 -26.77 -17.50
CA VAL A 38 -6.24 -25.72 -17.60
C VAL A 38 -5.16 -25.99 -16.55
N VAL A 39 -3.90 -26.03 -16.98
CA VAL A 39 -2.74 -26.15 -16.11
C VAL A 39 -1.91 -24.89 -16.23
N LEU A 40 -1.86 -24.13 -15.14
CA LEU A 40 -1.08 -22.91 -15.05
C LEU A 40 0.24 -23.19 -14.33
N THR A 41 1.34 -22.80 -14.97
CA THR A 41 2.68 -22.84 -14.39
C THR A 41 3.42 -21.53 -14.64
N LEU A 42 4.50 -21.32 -13.91
CA LEU A 42 5.39 -20.18 -14.13
C LEU A 42 6.49 -20.58 -15.12
N ASN A 43 6.63 -19.81 -16.21
CA ASN A 43 7.70 -19.95 -17.19
C ASN A 43 9.01 -19.36 -16.65
N MET A 44 9.61 -20.05 -15.68
CA MET A 44 10.82 -19.61 -15.00
C MET A 44 12.09 -20.14 -15.70
N PRO A 45 12.99 -19.27 -16.20
CA PRO A 45 14.30 -19.69 -16.70
C PRO A 45 15.24 -20.11 -15.56
N GLY A 46 16.29 -20.85 -15.89
CA GLY A 46 17.36 -21.16 -14.95
C GLY A 46 17.04 -22.28 -13.94
N PRO A 47 17.99 -22.60 -13.05
CA PRO A 47 17.89 -23.75 -12.15
C PRO A 47 16.96 -23.51 -10.95
N CYS A 48 16.88 -22.29 -10.42
CA CYS A 48 16.00 -21.97 -9.29
C CYS A 48 14.55 -21.84 -9.77
N LYS A 49 13.67 -22.73 -9.31
CA LYS A 49 12.25 -22.78 -9.72
C LYS A 49 11.28 -22.31 -8.64
N ARG A 50 11.78 -22.14 -7.41
CA ARG A 50 11.00 -21.84 -6.22
C ARG A 50 11.75 -20.78 -5.44
N PHE A 51 11.08 -19.65 -5.21
CA PHE A 51 11.54 -18.52 -4.42
C PHE A 51 10.32 -17.64 -4.11
N PRO A 52 10.33 -16.83 -3.04
CA PRO A 52 9.13 -16.15 -2.55
C PRO A 52 8.38 -15.35 -3.63
N LEU A 53 9.10 -14.59 -4.45
CA LEU A 53 8.50 -13.77 -5.49
C LEU A 53 7.96 -14.59 -6.68
N GLY A 54 8.55 -15.74 -6.96
CA GLY A 54 8.08 -16.69 -7.98
C GLY A 54 6.79 -17.38 -7.54
N ASP A 55 6.75 -17.83 -6.28
CA ASP A 55 5.58 -18.45 -5.67
C ASP A 55 4.41 -17.47 -5.58
N TRP A 56 4.69 -16.23 -5.18
CA TRP A 56 3.73 -15.13 -5.24
C TRP A 56 3.23 -14.89 -6.66
N SER A 57 4.12 -14.80 -7.65
CA SER A 57 3.75 -14.57 -9.05
C SER A 57 2.86 -15.68 -9.61
N ALA A 58 3.11 -16.94 -9.23
CA ALA A 58 2.27 -18.07 -9.62
C ALA A 58 0.87 -17.97 -8.98
N ARG A 59 0.79 -17.64 -7.68
CA ARG A 59 -0.48 -17.40 -6.97
C ARG A 59 -1.28 -16.25 -7.58
N GLN A 60 -0.62 -15.16 -7.98
CA GLN A 60 -1.28 -14.07 -8.69
C GLN A 60 -1.83 -14.52 -10.04
N GLY A 61 -1.06 -15.32 -10.78
CA GLY A 61 -1.53 -15.93 -12.03
C GLY A 61 -2.79 -16.77 -11.85
N ALA A 62 -2.86 -17.58 -10.78
CA ALA A 62 -4.03 -18.40 -10.49
C ALA A 62 -5.27 -17.54 -10.17
N LYS A 63 -5.11 -16.50 -9.34
CA LYS A 63 -6.18 -15.54 -9.04
C LYS A 63 -6.67 -14.83 -10.30
N ALA A 64 -5.73 -14.35 -11.13
CA ALA A 64 -6.05 -13.63 -12.36
C ALA A 64 -6.72 -14.54 -13.40
N LEU A 65 -6.22 -15.77 -13.58
CA LEU A 65 -6.82 -16.77 -14.46
C LEU A 65 -8.24 -17.13 -14.02
N ARG A 66 -8.48 -17.31 -12.72
CA ARG A 66 -9.84 -17.57 -12.19
C ARG A 66 -10.80 -16.44 -12.53
N ARG A 67 -10.39 -15.18 -12.31
CA ARG A 67 -11.20 -14.00 -12.67
C ARG A 67 -11.45 -13.93 -14.17
N GLN A 68 -10.43 -14.18 -14.99
CA GLN A 68 -10.52 -14.16 -16.44
C GLN A 68 -11.52 -15.20 -16.96
N LEU A 69 -11.40 -16.47 -16.52
CA LEU A 69 -12.28 -17.55 -16.96
C LEU A 69 -13.73 -17.30 -16.52
N SER A 70 -13.93 -16.86 -15.27
CA SER A 70 -15.26 -16.48 -14.77
C SER A 70 -15.87 -15.31 -15.56
N GLY A 71 -15.09 -14.25 -15.82
CA GLY A 71 -15.54 -13.08 -16.60
C GLY A 71 -15.89 -13.40 -18.05
N TRP A 72 -15.33 -14.48 -18.61
CA TRP A 72 -15.66 -15.00 -19.94
C TRP A 72 -16.82 -16.00 -19.93
N GLY A 73 -17.42 -16.26 -18.77
CA GLY A 73 -18.55 -17.17 -18.62
C GLY A 73 -18.15 -18.65 -18.62
N PHE A 74 -16.95 -18.99 -18.18
CA PHE A 74 -16.51 -20.38 -17.97
C PHE A 74 -16.54 -20.73 -16.47
N PRO A 75 -17.57 -21.45 -16.00
CA PRO A 75 -17.66 -21.88 -14.60
C PRO A 75 -16.46 -22.72 -14.18
N LEU A 76 -15.91 -22.41 -13.00
CA LEU A 76 -14.91 -23.24 -12.35
C LEU A 76 -15.58 -24.44 -11.68
N LEU A 77 -15.16 -25.64 -12.07
CA LEU A 77 -15.69 -26.90 -11.54
C LEU A 77 -14.84 -27.45 -10.40
N GLU A 78 -13.52 -27.32 -10.51
CA GLU A 78 -12.56 -27.81 -9.52
C GLU A 78 -11.23 -27.06 -9.67
N GLU A 79 -10.53 -26.80 -8.57
CA GLU A 79 -9.16 -26.29 -8.61
C GLU A 79 -8.26 -26.92 -7.55
N LYS A 80 -6.97 -27.00 -7.84
CA LYS A 80 -5.96 -27.47 -6.88
C LYS A 80 -4.58 -26.88 -7.15
N GLU A 81 -3.91 -26.46 -6.08
CA GLU A 81 -2.49 -26.08 -6.06
C GLU A 81 -1.63 -27.32 -5.78
N TYR A 82 -0.55 -27.46 -6.52
CA TYR A 82 0.50 -28.44 -6.27
C TYR A 82 1.85 -27.76 -6.15
N THR A 83 2.51 -28.01 -5.03
CA THR A 83 3.80 -27.42 -4.68
C THR A 83 4.90 -28.43 -4.97
N THR A 84 5.72 -28.17 -6.00
CA THR A 84 6.77 -29.10 -6.46
C THR A 84 8.16 -28.46 -6.42
N PRO A 85 9.23 -29.26 -6.51
CA PRO A 85 10.58 -28.74 -6.76
C PRO A 85 10.70 -27.97 -8.09
N ALA A 86 9.87 -28.28 -9.10
CA ALA A 86 9.88 -27.63 -10.41
C ALA A 86 9.03 -26.34 -10.48
N GLY A 87 8.44 -25.90 -9.37
CA GLY A 87 7.55 -24.74 -9.30
C GLY A 87 6.18 -25.05 -8.69
N ILE A 88 5.38 -24.01 -8.48
CA ILE A 88 3.95 -24.16 -8.17
C ILE A 88 3.18 -24.42 -9.46
N GLU A 89 2.22 -25.33 -9.40
CA GLU A 89 1.35 -25.71 -10.50
C GLU A 89 -0.11 -25.61 -10.07
N TYR A 90 -0.94 -24.92 -10.85
CA TYR A 90 -2.38 -24.88 -10.62
C TYR A 90 -3.12 -25.66 -11.66
N PHE A 91 -4.00 -26.54 -11.20
CA PHE A 91 -4.91 -27.31 -12.03
C PHE A 91 -6.30 -26.72 -11.84
N LEU A 92 -6.91 -26.29 -12.94
CA LEU A 92 -8.27 -25.75 -12.96
C LEU A 92 -9.09 -26.57 -13.96
N ARG A 93 -10.18 -27.16 -13.49
CA ARG A 93 -11.17 -27.83 -14.34
C ARG A 93 -12.32 -26.88 -14.53
N VAL A 94 -12.61 -26.55 -15.77
CA VAL A 94 -13.64 -25.56 -16.13
C VAL A 94 -14.60 -26.13 -17.15
N GLU A 95 -15.82 -25.61 -17.15
CA GLU A 95 -16.80 -25.90 -18.17
C GLU A 95 -16.60 -24.97 -19.38
N GLY A 96 -16.62 -25.53 -20.59
CA GLY A 96 -16.48 -24.77 -21.82
C GLY A 96 -15.60 -25.45 -22.86
N GLN A 97 -15.55 -24.85 -24.06
CA GLN A 97 -14.78 -25.37 -25.19
C GLN A 97 -13.29 -25.03 -25.04
N PRO A 98 -12.37 -26.01 -25.17
CA PRO A 98 -10.93 -25.78 -24.99
C PRO A 98 -10.35 -24.62 -25.79
N ARG A 99 -10.77 -24.43 -27.05
CA ARG A 99 -10.29 -23.33 -27.89
C ARG A 99 -10.65 -21.95 -27.32
N LYS A 100 -11.90 -21.75 -26.88
CA LYS A 100 -12.33 -20.47 -26.28
C LYS A 100 -11.71 -20.22 -24.91
N ILE A 101 -11.52 -21.26 -24.12
CA ILE A 101 -10.80 -21.17 -22.84
C ILE A 101 -9.34 -20.78 -23.08
N LYS A 102 -8.70 -21.33 -24.12
CA LYS A 102 -7.35 -20.95 -24.52
C LYS A 102 -7.28 -19.51 -25.02
N GLU A 103 -8.27 -19.02 -25.76
CA GLU A 103 -8.37 -17.59 -26.12
C GLU A 103 -8.41 -16.70 -24.88
N ALA A 104 -9.25 -17.04 -23.88
CA ALA A 104 -9.33 -16.31 -22.62
C ALA A 104 -7.99 -16.29 -21.87
N ALA A 105 -7.31 -17.44 -21.82
CA ALA A 105 -6.00 -17.57 -21.19
C ALA A 105 -4.90 -16.78 -21.94
N LEU A 106 -4.92 -16.76 -23.27
CA LEU A 106 -3.97 -15.96 -24.05
C LEU A 106 -4.19 -14.47 -23.87
N PHE A 107 -5.44 -14.01 -23.75
CA PHE A 107 -5.75 -12.61 -23.45
C PHE A 107 -5.14 -12.17 -22.11
N LEU A 108 -5.20 -13.05 -21.09
CA LEU A 108 -4.55 -12.82 -19.80
C LEU A 108 -3.03 -12.65 -19.94
N GLU A 109 -2.37 -13.48 -20.76
CA GLU A 109 -0.92 -13.39 -20.97
C GLU A 109 -0.46 -12.05 -21.57
N GLU A 110 -1.36 -11.36 -22.30
CA GLU A 110 -1.07 -10.11 -23.01
C GLU A 110 -1.40 -8.86 -22.19
N GLN A 111 -2.43 -8.90 -21.34
CA GLN A 111 -2.91 -7.73 -20.60
C GLN A 111 -2.24 -7.55 -19.24
N GLU A 112 -1.82 -8.64 -18.60
CA GLU A 112 -1.31 -8.58 -17.22
C GLU A 112 0.21 -8.29 -17.19
N PRO A 113 0.70 -7.46 -16.24
CA PRO A 113 2.14 -7.17 -16.11
C PRO A 113 3.02 -8.42 -16.00
N LEU A 114 2.50 -9.47 -15.35
CA LEU A 114 3.14 -10.78 -15.19
C LEU A 114 2.66 -11.83 -16.19
N GLY A 115 1.70 -11.52 -17.07
CA GLY A 115 1.09 -12.46 -18.01
C GLY A 115 2.12 -13.18 -18.88
N ARG A 116 3.18 -12.46 -19.28
CA ARG A 116 4.31 -13.01 -20.05
C ARG A 116 5.20 -14.01 -19.29
N LEU A 117 5.00 -14.16 -17.99
CA LEU A 117 5.68 -15.15 -17.14
C LEU A 117 4.80 -16.37 -16.87
N TRP A 118 3.49 -16.26 -17.08
CA TRP A 118 2.56 -17.36 -16.90
C TRP A 118 2.51 -18.24 -18.15
N ASP A 119 2.30 -19.54 -17.94
CA ASP A 119 2.09 -20.53 -18.98
C ASP A 119 0.83 -21.33 -18.65
N ALA A 120 -0.27 -20.99 -19.32
CA ALA A 120 -1.58 -21.60 -19.13
C ALA A 120 -1.85 -22.61 -20.25
N ASP A 121 -1.48 -23.86 -20.02
CA ASP A 121 -1.77 -24.97 -20.92
C ASP A 121 -3.25 -25.34 -20.83
N VAL A 122 -3.97 -25.30 -21.94
CA VAL A 122 -5.36 -25.77 -22.01
C VAL A 122 -5.37 -27.08 -22.78
N LEU A 123 -5.96 -28.12 -22.20
CA LEU A 123 -5.94 -29.47 -22.74
C LEU A 123 -7.33 -29.86 -23.25
N TYR A 124 -7.35 -30.52 -24.41
CA TYR A 124 -8.48 -31.29 -24.87
C TYR A 124 -8.74 -32.49 -23.95
N GLY A 125 -9.95 -33.06 -24.01
CA GLY A 125 -10.27 -34.32 -23.31
C GLY A 125 -9.34 -35.49 -23.68
N THR A 126 -8.71 -35.43 -24.85
CA THR A 126 -7.68 -36.38 -25.32
C THR A 126 -6.32 -36.21 -24.63
N GLY A 127 -6.09 -35.10 -23.94
CA GLY A 127 -4.81 -34.72 -23.34
C GLY A 127 -3.90 -33.88 -24.24
N GLU A 128 -4.30 -33.64 -25.49
CA GLU A 128 -3.56 -32.76 -26.39
C GLU A 128 -3.72 -31.29 -25.99
N LYS A 129 -2.65 -30.50 -26.12
CA LYS A 129 -2.66 -29.08 -25.79
C LYS A 129 -3.21 -28.25 -26.93
N VAL A 130 -4.10 -27.30 -26.63
CA VAL A 130 -4.52 -26.27 -27.58
C VAL A 130 -3.34 -25.33 -27.84
N SER A 131 -2.88 -25.27 -29.08
CA SER A 131 -1.70 -24.47 -29.46
C SER A 131 -2.09 -23.02 -29.84
N ARG A 132 -1.14 -22.09 -29.73
CA ARG A 132 -1.32 -20.70 -30.22
C ARG A 132 -1.62 -20.65 -31.73
N ARG A 133 -0.91 -21.45 -32.52
CA ARG A 133 -1.06 -21.50 -33.98
C ARG A 133 -2.45 -21.97 -34.40
N GLU A 134 -3.03 -22.90 -33.65
CA GLU A 134 -4.40 -23.37 -33.87
C GLU A 134 -5.44 -22.26 -33.72
N LEU A 135 -5.15 -21.22 -32.93
CA LEU A 135 -6.01 -20.04 -32.75
C LEU A 135 -5.61 -18.87 -33.67
N GLY A 136 -4.73 -19.11 -34.65
CA GLY A 136 -4.23 -18.06 -35.55
C GLY A 136 -3.40 -16.98 -34.83
N ARG A 137 -2.77 -17.32 -33.70
CA ARG A 137 -1.91 -16.43 -32.93
C ARG A 137 -0.44 -16.71 -33.23
N GLU A 138 0.36 -15.64 -33.23
CA GLU A 138 1.82 -15.73 -33.38
C GLU A 138 2.49 -16.44 -32.20
N GLU A 139 3.74 -16.84 -32.39
CA GLU A 139 4.54 -17.40 -31.31
C GLU A 139 4.83 -16.38 -30.23
N ARG A 140 5.08 -16.86 -29.01
CA ARG A 140 5.45 -15.99 -27.90
C ARG A 140 6.76 -15.27 -28.23
N GLN A 141 6.77 -13.95 -28.15
CA GLN A 141 7.99 -13.17 -28.27
C GLN A 141 8.93 -13.41 -27.09
N CYS A 142 10.24 -13.27 -27.32
CA CYS A 142 11.27 -13.31 -26.30
C CYS A 142 11.06 -12.18 -25.27
N LEU A 143 11.41 -12.42 -24.01
CA LEU A 143 11.31 -11.39 -22.96
C LEU A 143 12.25 -10.20 -23.20
N LEU A 144 13.34 -10.40 -23.94
CA LEU A 144 14.41 -9.42 -24.14
C LEU A 144 14.43 -8.78 -25.53
N CYS A 145 13.75 -9.37 -26.53
CA CYS A 145 13.77 -8.87 -27.91
C CYS A 145 12.48 -9.26 -28.66
N PRO A 146 12.19 -8.67 -29.83
CA PRO A 146 10.93 -8.93 -30.54
C PRO A 146 10.87 -10.29 -31.26
N ARG A 147 11.97 -11.06 -31.30
CA ARG A 147 12.01 -12.37 -31.97
C ARG A 147 11.22 -13.44 -31.21
N PRO A 148 10.80 -14.54 -31.86
CA PRO A 148 10.19 -15.67 -31.17
C PRO A 148 11.07 -16.24 -30.05
N ALA A 149 10.46 -16.52 -28.89
CA ALA A 149 11.16 -17.02 -27.71
C ALA A 149 11.82 -18.38 -27.94
N ALA A 150 11.18 -19.24 -28.74
CA ALA A 150 11.70 -20.56 -29.10
C ALA A 150 13.00 -20.47 -29.91
N GLU A 151 13.09 -19.51 -30.85
CA GLU A 151 14.30 -19.26 -31.62
C GLU A 151 15.44 -18.78 -30.72
N CYS A 152 15.18 -17.74 -29.90
CA CYS A 152 16.15 -17.21 -28.95
C CYS A 152 16.65 -18.27 -27.97
N GLY A 153 15.77 -19.16 -27.50
CA GLY A 153 16.12 -20.26 -26.60
C GLY A 153 17.02 -21.30 -27.25
N ARG A 154 16.71 -21.71 -28.49
CA ARG A 154 17.54 -22.68 -29.24
C ARG A 154 18.90 -22.11 -29.61
N SER A 155 18.94 -20.87 -30.08
CA SER A 155 20.18 -20.22 -30.51
C SER A 155 21.00 -19.65 -29.35
N ARG A 156 20.48 -19.71 -28.11
CA ARG A 156 21.04 -19.03 -26.92
C ARG A 156 21.41 -17.57 -27.22
N ALA A 157 20.49 -16.86 -27.88
CA ALA A 157 20.73 -15.49 -28.32
C ALA A 157 20.99 -14.49 -27.19
N HIS A 158 20.64 -14.87 -25.95
CA HIS A 158 20.81 -14.08 -24.74
C HIS A 158 21.42 -14.95 -23.65
N GLY A 159 22.20 -14.36 -22.75
CA GLY A 159 22.73 -15.05 -21.57
C GLY A 159 21.60 -15.43 -20.62
N LEU A 160 21.74 -16.57 -19.93
CA LEU A 160 20.73 -17.04 -18.98
C LEU A 160 20.46 -16.00 -17.88
N ASP A 161 21.52 -15.39 -17.35
CA ASP A 161 21.43 -14.38 -16.29
C ASP A 161 20.63 -13.15 -16.73
N GLN A 162 20.77 -12.73 -18.00
CA GLN A 162 19.99 -11.62 -18.55
C GLN A 162 18.49 -11.93 -18.58
N VAL A 163 18.12 -13.16 -18.94
CA VAL A 163 16.71 -13.57 -18.97
C VAL A 163 16.16 -13.67 -17.53
N VAL A 164 16.94 -14.23 -16.60
CA VAL A 164 16.57 -14.33 -15.18
C VAL A 164 16.39 -12.93 -14.57
N GLU A 165 17.31 -12.01 -14.85
CA GLU A 165 17.24 -10.63 -14.37
C GLU A 165 15.99 -9.91 -14.87
N GLU A 166 15.64 -10.07 -16.14
CA GLU A 166 14.41 -9.48 -16.70
C GLU A 166 13.15 -10.08 -16.07
N VAL A 167 13.13 -11.39 -15.77
CA VAL A 167 12.02 -12.03 -15.04
C VAL A 167 11.91 -11.43 -13.64
N HIS A 168 13.01 -11.36 -12.88
CA HIS A 168 13.02 -10.76 -11.56
C HIS A 168 12.59 -9.29 -11.59
N ARG A 169 13.05 -8.50 -12.58
CA ARG A 169 12.68 -7.10 -12.74
C ARG A 169 11.16 -6.94 -12.91
N ARG A 170 10.53 -7.75 -13.76
CA ARG A 170 9.06 -7.74 -13.95
C ARG A 170 8.31 -8.09 -12.67
N MET A 171 8.74 -9.14 -11.98
CA MET A 171 8.11 -9.55 -10.73
C MET A 171 8.25 -8.48 -9.64
N LYS A 172 9.45 -7.89 -9.49
CA LYS A 172 9.70 -6.80 -8.52
C LYS A 172 8.84 -5.57 -8.83
N GLN A 173 8.70 -5.22 -10.10
CA GLN A 173 7.83 -4.13 -10.51
C GLN A 173 6.36 -4.42 -10.18
N ALA A 174 5.85 -5.60 -10.54
CA ALA A 174 4.47 -5.98 -10.22
C ALA A 174 4.22 -5.97 -8.71
N LEU A 175 5.14 -6.51 -7.92
CA LEU A 175 5.05 -6.46 -6.46
C LEU A 175 5.04 -5.02 -5.94
N ALA A 176 5.92 -4.15 -6.45
CA ALA A 176 5.93 -2.75 -6.03
C ALA A 176 4.59 -2.06 -6.31
N TRP A 177 3.93 -2.37 -7.43
CA TRP A 177 2.59 -1.86 -7.74
C TRP A 177 1.53 -2.29 -6.73
N GLU A 178 1.53 -3.56 -6.32
CA GLU A 178 0.63 -4.08 -5.29
C GLU A 178 0.91 -3.45 -3.92
N ILE A 179 2.19 -3.33 -3.53
CA ILE A 179 2.62 -2.59 -2.31
C ILE A 179 2.08 -1.17 -2.35
N GLY A 180 2.23 -0.50 -3.50
CA GLY A 180 1.76 0.85 -3.73
C GLY A 180 0.25 0.96 -3.56
N ALA A 181 -0.52 0.08 -4.19
CA ALA A 181 -1.98 0.08 -4.09
C ALA A 181 -2.46 -0.11 -2.64
N PHE A 182 -1.86 -1.06 -1.92
CA PHE A 182 -2.18 -1.32 -0.52
C PHE A 182 -1.88 -0.10 0.38
N CYS A 183 -0.64 0.41 0.35
CA CYS A 183 -0.25 1.56 1.17
C CYS A 183 -1.06 2.82 0.82
N GLY A 184 -1.29 3.06 -0.47
CA GLY A 184 -2.09 4.19 -0.96
C GLY A 184 -3.53 4.13 -0.47
N ALA A 185 -4.15 2.95 -0.51
CA ALA A 185 -5.50 2.75 0.02
C ALA A 185 -5.57 2.99 1.54
N CYS A 186 -4.60 2.49 2.31
CA CYS A 186 -4.53 2.76 3.76
C CYS A 186 -4.40 4.26 4.05
N ALA A 187 -3.54 4.98 3.33
CA ALA A 187 -3.31 6.42 3.54
C ALA A 187 -4.53 7.26 3.14
N GLN A 188 -5.14 6.97 1.99
CA GLN A 188 -6.36 7.64 1.56
C GLN A 188 -7.51 7.36 2.54
N ARG A 189 -7.67 6.11 2.99
CA ARG A 189 -8.68 5.75 4.00
C ARG A 189 -8.43 6.49 5.32
N ALA A 190 -7.19 6.64 5.75
CA ALA A 190 -6.85 7.40 6.94
C ALA A 190 -7.32 8.87 6.86
N LEU A 191 -7.08 9.55 5.72
CA LEU A 191 -7.59 10.91 5.50
C LEU A 191 -9.13 10.97 5.52
N LEU A 192 -9.80 10.01 4.88
CA LEU A 192 -11.26 9.96 4.84
C LEU A 192 -11.88 9.71 6.22
N HIS A 193 -11.27 8.85 7.04
CA HIS A 193 -11.71 8.57 8.39
C HIS A 193 -11.43 9.74 9.34
N GLU A 194 -10.31 10.46 9.16
CA GLU A 194 -9.99 11.67 9.91
C GLU A 194 -11.06 12.76 9.71
N VAL A 195 -11.49 13.04 8.47
CA VAL A 195 -12.52 14.06 8.22
C VAL A 195 -13.92 13.61 8.67
N CYS A 196 -14.18 12.30 8.68
CA CYS A 196 -15.47 11.77 9.12
C CYS A 196 -15.61 11.66 10.65
N CYS A 197 -14.51 11.71 11.41
CA CYS A 197 -14.55 11.76 12.87
C CYS A 197 -15.36 12.98 13.32
N THR A 198 -16.50 12.75 13.99
CA THR A 198 -17.47 13.79 14.36
C THR A 198 -18.01 13.51 15.77
N PRO A 199 -18.03 14.48 16.70
CA PRO A 199 -17.62 15.87 16.54
C PRO A 199 -16.09 16.05 16.62
N LYS A 200 -15.55 17.04 15.90
CA LYS A 200 -14.12 17.34 15.82
C LYS A 200 -13.83 18.79 16.23
N PRO A 201 -13.57 19.04 17.53
CA PRO A 201 -13.54 20.40 18.08
C PRO A 201 -12.62 21.39 17.34
N GLY A 202 -13.21 22.47 16.83
CA GLY A 202 -12.49 23.55 16.12
C GLY A 202 -11.96 23.16 14.74
N LEU A 203 -12.31 21.99 14.22
CA LEU A 203 -11.88 21.45 12.93
C LEU A 203 -13.09 21.20 12.02
N VAL A 204 -12.81 20.93 10.74
CA VAL A 204 -13.84 20.56 9.76
C VAL A 204 -14.22 19.09 9.92
N ASP A 205 -15.52 18.80 10.05
CA ASP A 205 -16.04 17.44 10.21
C ASP A 205 -17.40 17.20 9.52
N GLY A 206 -18.13 16.18 9.94
CA GLY A 206 -19.46 15.84 9.42
C GLY A 206 -20.57 16.82 9.80
N GLN A 207 -20.37 17.63 10.83
CA GLN A 207 -21.39 18.53 11.37
C GLN A 207 -21.16 19.99 10.97
N ASN A 208 -19.91 20.47 11.00
CA ASN A 208 -19.59 21.86 10.72
C ASN A 208 -18.14 22.08 10.24
N ASN A 209 -17.74 23.34 10.04
CA ASN A 209 -16.42 23.73 9.53
C ASN A 209 -15.45 24.20 10.65
N GLY A 210 -15.84 24.04 11.91
CA GLY A 210 -15.12 24.52 13.09
C GLY A 210 -14.74 25.99 12.98
N ALA A 211 -13.47 26.27 13.27
CA ALA A 211 -12.88 27.61 13.17
C ALA A 211 -12.55 28.07 11.73
N HIS A 212 -12.99 27.34 10.70
CA HIS A 212 -12.68 27.66 9.30
C HIS A 212 -13.86 28.29 8.54
N ARG A 213 -13.53 29.10 7.53
CA ARG A 213 -14.52 29.74 6.63
C ARG A 213 -14.22 29.51 5.16
N ASP A 214 -13.07 28.94 4.86
CA ASP A 214 -12.48 28.74 3.54
C ASP A 214 -12.49 27.27 3.10
N MET A 215 -12.84 26.35 3.99
CA MET A 215 -12.93 24.91 3.73
C MET A 215 -14.14 24.29 4.41
N ASP A 216 -14.60 23.18 3.85
CA ASP A 216 -15.66 22.34 4.35
C ASP A 216 -15.32 20.86 4.15
N ARG A 217 -16.21 19.97 4.62
CA ARG A 217 -16.00 18.52 4.48
C ARG A 217 -15.75 18.09 3.04
N PHE A 218 -16.45 18.67 2.06
CA PHE A 218 -16.29 18.28 0.66
C PHE A 218 -14.92 18.69 0.10
N THR A 219 -14.39 19.82 0.56
CA THR A 219 -13.01 20.25 0.27
C THR A 219 -12.00 19.19 0.73
N PHE A 220 -12.18 18.61 1.92
CA PHE A 220 -11.36 17.52 2.44
C PHE A 220 -11.54 16.22 1.65
N LEU A 221 -12.77 15.86 1.28
CA LEU A 221 -13.04 14.67 0.47
C LEU A 221 -12.39 14.75 -0.91
N ASP A 222 -12.53 15.89 -1.60
CA ASP A 222 -11.91 16.14 -2.90
C ASP A 222 -10.38 16.11 -2.79
N SER A 223 -9.83 16.69 -1.73
CA SER A 223 -8.41 16.62 -1.45
C SER A 223 -7.93 15.18 -1.21
N ALA A 224 -8.64 14.37 -0.41
CA ALA A 224 -8.26 12.99 -0.16
C ALA A 224 -8.36 12.13 -1.44
N ALA A 225 -9.36 12.39 -2.29
CA ALA A 225 -9.58 11.68 -3.54
C ALA A 225 -8.38 11.79 -4.51
N VAL A 226 -7.76 12.97 -4.63
CA VAL A 226 -6.63 13.18 -5.55
C VAL A 226 -5.27 12.73 -5.01
N LEU A 227 -5.17 12.42 -3.71
CA LEU A 227 -3.90 12.07 -3.06
C LEU A 227 -3.59 10.57 -3.03
N GLY A 228 -4.55 9.69 -3.34
CA GLY A 228 -4.35 8.24 -3.33
C GLY A 228 -3.19 7.76 -4.22
N ASP A 229 -3.13 8.26 -5.46
CA ASP A 229 -2.06 7.92 -6.41
C ASP A 229 -0.68 8.40 -5.96
N TYR A 230 -0.64 9.55 -5.26
CA TYR A 230 0.59 10.08 -4.68
C TYR A 230 1.13 9.15 -3.59
N PHE A 231 0.29 8.72 -2.66
CA PHE A 231 0.69 7.78 -1.60
C PHE A 231 1.16 6.44 -2.17
N ALA A 232 0.45 5.92 -3.17
CA ALA A 232 0.86 4.70 -3.86
C ALA A 232 2.23 4.87 -4.56
N ALA A 233 2.49 6.04 -5.14
CA ALA A 233 3.78 6.35 -5.76
C ALA A 233 4.93 6.42 -4.74
N CYS A 234 4.71 7.03 -3.58
CA CYS A 234 5.70 7.05 -2.49
C CYS A 234 6.06 5.64 -2.03
N ALA A 235 5.07 4.78 -1.83
CA ALA A 235 5.30 3.38 -1.45
C ALA A 235 6.03 2.58 -2.54
N ARG A 236 5.72 2.81 -3.82
CA ARG A 236 6.47 2.21 -4.95
C ARG A 236 7.94 2.61 -4.96
N GLU A 237 8.24 3.90 -4.77
CA GLU A 237 9.63 4.36 -4.65
C GLU A 237 10.31 3.66 -3.47
N GLY A 238 9.66 3.61 -2.30
CA GLY A 238 10.17 2.91 -1.12
C GLY A 238 10.50 1.44 -1.38
N ALA A 239 9.59 0.70 -2.00
CA ALA A 239 9.74 -0.73 -2.27
C ALA A 239 10.94 -1.04 -3.19
N LEU A 240 11.12 -0.23 -4.23
CA LEU A 240 12.17 -0.43 -5.22
C LEU A 240 13.53 0.13 -4.77
N PHE A 241 13.56 1.04 -3.81
CA PHE A 241 14.77 1.70 -3.36
C PHE A 241 15.79 0.74 -2.73
N GLN A 242 17.07 1.05 -2.90
CA GLN A 242 18.20 0.26 -2.39
C GLN A 242 19.27 1.11 -1.68
N GLY A 243 19.07 2.43 -1.58
CA GLY A 243 19.98 3.35 -0.88
C GLY A 243 19.67 3.51 0.61
N SER A 244 20.27 4.51 1.25
CA SER A 244 20.05 4.79 2.67
C SER A 244 18.67 5.41 2.93
N PRO A 245 18.00 5.16 4.07
CA PRO A 245 16.68 5.74 4.36
C PRO A 245 16.60 7.26 4.15
N GLU A 246 17.66 7.99 4.49
CA GLU A 246 17.77 9.44 4.34
C GLU A 246 17.67 9.88 2.87
N GLU A 247 18.22 9.10 1.94
CA GLU A 247 18.19 9.39 0.51
C GLU A 247 16.76 9.27 -0.08
N LEU A 248 15.90 8.46 0.55
CA LEU A 248 14.54 8.20 0.08
C LEU A 248 13.67 9.46 0.11
N LEU A 249 13.93 10.40 1.04
CA LEU A 249 13.22 11.68 1.06
C LEU A 249 13.41 12.47 -0.24
N PHE A 250 14.60 12.46 -0.81
CA PHE A 250 14.89 13.16 -2.07
C PHE A 250 14.19 12.51 -3.27
N ARG A 251 13.96 11.18 -3.22
CA ARG A 251 13.19 10.45 -4.23
C ARG A 251 11.72 10.81 -4.24
N ILE A 252 11.11 10.96 -3.06
CA ILE A 252 9.67 11.23 -2.93
C ILE A 252 9.32 12.72 -2.95
N ARG A 253 10.29 13.62 -2.77
CA ARG A 253 10.05 15.08 -2.75
C ARG A 253 9.38 15.63 -4.02
N PRO A 254 9.80 15.27 -5.25
CA PRO A 254 9.09 15.70 -6.46
C PRO A 254 7.66 15.16 -6.55
N LEU A 255 7.37 14.00 -5.93
CA LEU A 255 6.01 13.47 -5.84
C LEU A 255 5.16 14.35 -4.92
N GLY A 256 5.71 14.73 -3.75
CA GLY A 256 5.02 15.59 -2.78
C GLY A 256 4.70 16.97 -3.32
N LEU A 257 5.61 17.60 -4.06
CA LEU A 257 5.35 18.91 -4.71
C LEU A 257 4.18 18.83 -5.70
N ARG A 258 4.11 17.78 -6.51
CA ARG A 258 2.98 17.56 -7.43
C ARG A 258 1.68 17.29 -6.67
N ALA A 259 1.74 16.56 -5.57
CA ALA A 259 0.60 16.30 -4.71
C ALA A 259 0.05 17.60 -4.08
N GLU A 260 0.92 18.50 -3.63
CA GLU A 260 0.53 19.83 -3.14
C GLU A 260 -0.16 20.66 -4.23
N GLU A 261 0.35 20.64 -5.47
CA GLU A 261 -0.28 21.32 -6.62
C GLU A 261 -1.65 20.73 -6.96
N GLN A 262 -1.77 19.40 -6.97
CA GLN A 262 -3.03 18.71 -7.25
C GLN A 262 -4.08 19.01 -6.17
N MET A 263 -3.68 18.93 -4.90
CA MET A 263 -4.50 19.32 -3.76
C MET A 263 -4.97 20.78 -3.91
N ALA A 264 -4.03 21.72 -4.08
CA ALA A 264 -4.36 23.14 -4.21
C ALA A 264 -5.29 23.42 -5.38
N ARG A 265 -5.15 22.68 -6.50
CA ARG A 265 -6.05 22.84 -7.65
C ARG A 265 -7.50 22.47 -7.33
N VAL A 266 -7.73 21.34 -6.65
CA VAL A 266 -9.10 20.90 -6.33
C VAL A 266 -9.71 21.66 -5.16
N THR A 267 -8.87 22.14 -4.24
CA THR A 267 -9.30 22.94 -3.08
C THR A 267 -9.29 24.44 -3.34
N LYS A 268 -9.10 24.89 -4.59
CA LYS A 268 -9.05 26.31 -4.98
C LYS A 268 -8.01 27.13 -4.18
N GLY A 269 -6.88 26.50 -3.86
CA GLY A 269 -5.75 27.11 -3.16
C GLY A 269 -5.79 26.94 -1.64
N VAL A 270 -6.82 26.30 -1.10
CA VAL A 270 -6.98 26.13 0.34
C VAL A 270 -6.05 25.04 0.86
N ASN A 271 -5.40 25.31 2.00
CA ASN A 271 -4.40 24.44 2.59
C ASN A 271 -5.05 23.36 3.47
N THR A 272 -5.51 22.28 2.84
CA THR A 272 -6.33 21.24 3.51
C THR A 272 -5.50 20.11 4.11
N HIS A 273 -4.61 19.48 3.33
CA HIS A 273 -3.85 18.29 3.75
C HIS A 273 -2.33 18.44 3.55
N LYS A 274 -1.79 19.66 3.52
CA LYS A 274 -0.35 19.84 3.23
C LYS A 274 0.56 19.17 4.26
N GLY A 275 0.21 19.19 5.55
CA GLY A 275 0.96 18.48 6.59
C GLY A 275 0.83 16.96 6.44
N ALA A 276 -0.40 16.46 6.22
CA ALA A 276 -0.63 15.06 5.93
C ALA A 276 0.08 14.54 4.66
N ILE A 277 0.17 15.32 3.58
CA ILE A 277 0.94 14.97 2.37
C ILE A 277 2.38 14.61 2.75
N PHE A 278 3.04 15.48 3.52
CA PHE A 278 4.41 15.24 3.97
C PHE A 278 4.52 13.99 4.85
N SER A 279 3.67 13.89 5.89
CA SER A 279 3.75 12.80 6.87
C SER A 279 3.39 11.44 6.28
N LEU A 280 2.23 11.33 5.64
CA LEU A 280 1.74 10.08 5.06
C LEU A 280 2.56 9.67 3.83
N GLY A 281 3.12 10.62 3.07
CA GLY A 281 4.05 10.32 1.99
C GLY A 281 5.33 9.63 2.47
N ILE A 282 5.91 10.11 3.58
CA ILE A 282 7.08 9.50 4.21
C ILE A 282 6.74 8.11 4.77
N LEU A 283 5.60 7.99 5.46
CA LEU A 283 5.15 6.71 6.01
C LEU A 283 4.86 5.68 4.92
N CYS A 284 4.23 6.08 3.81
CA CYS A 284 4.04 5.21 2.64
C CYS A 284 5.37 4.76 2.06
N ALA A 285 6.36 5.65 1.94
CA ALA A 285 7.69 5.27 1.47
C ALA A 285 8.40 4.31 2.44
N GLY A 286 8.29 4.53 3.75
CA GLY A 286 8.82 3.63 4.77
C GLY A 286 8.15 2.24 4.74
N ALA A 287 6.83 2.20 4.71
CA ALA A 287 6.06 0.96 4.60
C ALA A 287 6.41 0.20 3.31
N GLY A 288 6.48 0.93 2.19
CA GLY A 288 6.87 0.35 0.91
C GLY A 288 8.25 -0.29 0.96
N ARG A 289 9.21 0.37 1.64
CA ARG A 289 10.56 -0.17 1.84
C ARG A 289 10.55 -1.44 2.68
N LEU A 290 9.88 -1.45 3.84
CA LEU A 290 9.79 -2.64 4.71
C LEU A 290 9.19 -3.83 3.94
N LEU A 291 8.08 -3.62 3.24
CA LEU A 291 7.44 -4.66 2.43
C LEU A 291 8.34 -5.11 1.26
N GLY A 292 9.02 -4.17 0.59
CA GLY A 292 9.98 -4.49 -0.46
C GLY A 292 11.22 -5.23 0.03
N GLU A 293 11.53 -5.16 1.33
CA GLU A 293 12.61 -5.90 1.99
C GLU A 293 12.13 -7.25 2.54
N GLY A 294 10.82 -7.52 2.56
CA GLY A 294 10.24 -8.74 3.13
C GLY A 294 10.18 -8.70 4.66
N VAL A 295 10.20 -7.51 5.25
CA VAL A 295 10.11 -7.30 6.70
C VAL A 295 8.64 -7.12 7.08
N ALA A 296 8.21 -7.82 8.12
CA ALA A 296 6.87 -7.63 8.68
C ALA A 296 6.69 -6.17 9.15
N ILE A 297 5.54 -5.57 8.84
CA ILE A 297 5.24 -4.22 9.31
C ILE A 297 4.70 -4.30 10.74
N ASP A 298 5.42 -3.67 11.66
CA ASP A 298 4.93 -3.26 12.97
C ASP A 298 5.06 -1.74 13.16
N GLU A 299 4.44 -1.24 14.23
CA GLU A 299 4.40 0.19 14.55
C GLU A 299 5.79 0.78 14.77
N GLU A 300 6.68 0.06 15.48
CA GLU A 300 8.01 0.55 15.85
C GLU A 300 8.92 0.65 14.63
N ALA A 301 8.97 -0.41 13.82
CA ALA A 301 9.77 -0.47 12.60
C ALA A 301 9.36 0.63 11.62
N LEU A 302 8.06 0.83 11.41
CA LEU A 302 7.54 1.84 10.49
C LEU A 302 7.84 3.27 10.98
N LEU A 303 7.54 3.56 12.24
CA LEU A 303 7.75 4.90 12.80
C LEU A 303 9.24 5.26 12.91
N SER A 304 10.08 4.30 13.29
CA SER A 304 11.54 4.48 13.33
C SER A 304 12.12 4.76 11.94
N LEU A 305 11.73 3.97 10.94
CA LEU A 305 12.18 4.16 9.56
C LEU A 305 11.68 5.49 8.99
N ALA A 306 10.44 5.88 9.26
CA ALA A 306 9.92 7.18 8.89
C ALA A 306 10.74 8.34 9.50
N GLY A 307 11.20 8.17 10.74
CA GLY A 307 12.17 9.05 11.41
C GLY A 307 13.46 9.25 10.62
N GLN A 308 14.08 8.15 10.19
CA GLN A 308 15.31 8.16 9.40
C GLN A 308 15.10 8.84 8.05
N ILE A 309 14.01 8.50 7.34
CA ILE A 309 13.65 9.14 6.06
C ILE A 309 13.43 10.64 6.23
N ALA A 310 12.73 11.07 7.28
CA ALA A 310 12.39 12.47 7.51
C ALA A 310 13.57 13.32 8.00
N ARG A 311 14.63 12.71 8.56
CA ARG A 311 15.76 13.40 9.19
C ARG A 311 16.35 14.53 8.34
N PRO A 312 16.61 14.36 7.03
CA PRO A 312 17.19 15.43 6.20
C PRO A 312 16.25 16.63 6.00
N ALA A 313 14.95 16.51 6.27
CA ALA A 313 13.99 17.61 6.18
C ALA A 313 14.25 18.70 7.23
N LEU A 314 14.96 18.38 8.33
CA LEU A 314 15.35 19.37 9.33
C LEU A 314 16.36 20.38 8.76
N ASN A 315 17.26 19.93 7.88
CA ASN A 315 18.22 20.80 7.21
C ASN A 315 17.53 21.86 6.31
N ASP A 316 16.31 21.59 5.83
CA ASP A 316 15.54 22.53 5.02
C ASP A 316 14.99 23.72 5.86
N LEU A 317 14.94 23.59 7.18
CA LEU A 317 14.58 24.69 8.08
C LEU A 317 15.74 25.68 8.27
N GLU A 318 16.98 25.17 8.23
CA GLU A 318 18.20 25.94 8.45
C GLU A 318 18.70 26.66 7.19
N LYS A 319 18.53 26.06 6.00
CA LYS A 319 19.02 26.62 4.73
C LYS A 319 18.37 27.97 4.38
N GLN A 320 19.18 28.93 3.90
CA GLN A 320 18.68 30.14 3.24
C GLN A 320 18.03 29.77 1.89
N GLY A 321 16.69 29.74 1.84
CA GLY A 321 15.92 29.35 0.66
C GLY A 321 14.48 29.87 0.66
N ALA A 322 13.58 29.20 -0.06
CA ALA A 322 12.19 29.65 -0.25
C ALA A 322 11.46 29.93 1.08
N ASP A 323 10.75 31.06 1.11
CA ASP A 323 10.03 31.57 2.29
C ASP A 323 8.69 30.84 2.49
N THR A 324 8.76 29.62 3.02
CA THR A 324 7.58 28.80 3.33
C THR A 324 6.99 29.19 4.69
N ALA A 325 5.67 29.06 4.87
CA ALA A 325 5.01 29.36 6.14
C ALA A 325 5.62 28.60 7.33
N GLY A 326 5.98 27.32 7.13
CA GLY A 326 6.66 26.52 8.16
C GLY A 326 8.05 27.03 8.52
N ARG A 327 8.80 27.60 7.57
CA ARG A 327 10.11 28.21 7.85
C ARG A 327 9.97 29.54 8.59
N ARG A 328 9.03 30.39 8.18
CA ARG A 328 8.71 31.65 8.90
C ARG A 328 8.32 31.37 10.34
N PHE A 329 7.53 30.32 10.55
CA PHE A 329 7.13 29.90 11.88
C PHE A 329 8.33 29.43 12.70
N TYR A 330 9.12 28.47 12.17
CA TYR A 330 10.33 27.98 12.83
C TYR A 330 11.31 29.10 13.21
N GLN A 331 11.55 30.07 12.32
CA GLN A 331 12.43 31.21 12.61
C GLN A 331 11.93 32.12 13.74
N ARG A 332 10.62 32.14 14.00
CA ARG A 332 10.00 33.00 15.03
C ARG A 332 9.84 32.29 16.36
N SER A 333 9.49 31.01 16.36
CA SER A 333 9.11 30.25 17.56
C SER A 333 10.09 29.13 17.94
N GLY A 334 10.99 28.73 17.05
CA GLY A 334 11.87 27.57 17.25
C GLY A 334 11.18 26.21 17.08
N VAL A 335 9.86 26.20 16.85
CA VAL A 335 9.06 24.97 16.77
C VAL A 335 9.23 24.28 15.42
N LEU A 336 9.61 23.00 15.44
CA LEU A 336 9.92 22.22 14.24
C LEU A 336 8.68 21.74 13.47
N GLY A 337 7.51 21.73 14.12
CA GLY A 337 6.22 21.32 13.54
C GLY A 337 6.23 19.90 12.96
N VAL A 338 5.51 19.70 11.84
CA VAL A 338 5.36 18.39 11.18
C VAL A 338 6.69 17.73 10.81
N ARG A 339 7.73 18.52 10.47
CA ARG A 339 9.07 18.00 10.15
C ARG A 339 9.76 17.45 11.39
N GLY A 340 9.60 18.12 12.53
CA GLY A 340 10.10 17.63 13.82
C GLY A 340 9.42 16.35 14.25
N GLN A 341 8.08 16.29 14.15
CA GLN A 341 7.31 15.09 14.41
C GLN A 341 7.81 13.92 13.56
N ALA A 342 7.89 14.11 12.24
CA ALA A 342 8.34 13.06 11.33
C ALA A 342 9.79 12.63 11.62
N ALA A 343 10.74 13.56 11.78
CA ALA A 343 12.17 13.25 12.00
C ALA A 343 12.48 12.58 13.35
N GLN A 344 11.54 12.61 14.29
CA GLN A 344 11.59 11.90 15.57
C GLN A 344 10.80 10.58 15.56
N GLY A 345 10.21 10.20 14.42
CA GLY A 345 9.38 9.00 14.29
C GLY A 345 8.00 9.13 14.94
N PHE A 346 7.38 10.30 14.82
CA PHE A 346 6.03 10.63 15.31
C PHE A 346 5.79 10.24 16.79
N PRO A 347 6.53 10.85 17.74
CA PRO A 347 6.43 10.51 19.15
C PRO A 347 5.01 10.64 19.70
N GLN A 348 4.23 11.63 19.24
CA GLN A 348 2.86 11.83 19.71
C GLN A 348 1.90 10.72 19.26
N VAL A 349 2.10 10.19 18.06
CA VAL A 349 1.35 9.04 17.54
C VAL A 349 1.70 7.80 18.35
N ARG A 350 2.99 7.56 18.60
CA ARG A 350 3.48 6.39 19.34
C ARG A 350 3.05 6.40 20.81
N GLN A 351 3.11 7.55 21.47
CA GLN A 351 2.89 7.66 22.92
C GLN A 351 1.43 7.88 23.30
N TRP A 352 0.65 8.55 22.44
CA TRP A 352 -0.70 9.00 22.80
C TRP A 352 -1.76 8.54 21.81
N GLY A 353 -1.57 8.81 20.51
CA GLY A 353 -2.58 8.52 19.49
C GLY A 353 -2.94 7.04 19.36
N LEU A 354 -1.96 6.19 19.01
CA LEU A 354 -2.16 4.74 18.84
C LEU A 354 -2.60 4.05 20.15
N PRO A 355 -1.95 4.28 21.30
CA PRO A 355 -2.39 3.68 22.55
C PRO A 355 -3.82 4.06 22.93
N GLN A 356 -4.22 5.32 22.74
CA GLN A 356 -5.56 5.76 23.07
C GLN A 356 -6.61 5.17 22.11
N LEU A 357 -6.33 5.12 20.81
CA LEU A 357 -7.21 4.48 19.81
C LEU A 357 -7.47 3.02 20.19
N THR A 358 -6.41 2.24 20.41
CA THR A 358 -6.50 0.81 20.74
C THR A 358 -7.18 0.59 22.09
N LYS A 359 -6.90 1.43 23.09
CA LYS A 359 -7.56 1.39 24.39
C LYS A 359 -9.07 1.65 24.28
N ALA A 360 -9.48 2.63 23.48
CA ALA A 360 -10.90 2.96 23.28
C ALA A 360 -11.63 1.80 22.59
N LEU A 361 -11.06 1.24 21.52
CA LEU A 361 -11.61 0.06 20.85
C LEU A 361 -11.73 -1.14 21.81
N GLY A 362 -10.69 -1.39 22.62
CA GLY A 362 -10.71 -2.46 23.63
C GLY A 362 -11.76 -2.25 24.74
N ARG A 363 -12.18 -1.01 24.98
CA ARG A 363 -13.29 -0.66 25.89
C ARG A 363 -14.67 -0.73 25.23
N GLY A 364 -14.76 -1.09 23.94
CA GLY A 364 -16.02 -1.21 23.22
C GLY A 364 -16.59 0.11 22.68
N TYR A 365 -15.79 1.18 22.62
CA TYR A 365 -16.21 2.40 21.93
C TYR A 365 -16.40 2.12 20.44
N SER A 366 -17.32 2.84 19.80
CA SER A 366 -17.45 2.81 18.35
C SER A 366 -16.15 3.26 17.67
N TRP A 367 -16.00 2.96 16.38
CA TRP A 367 -14.88 3.46 15.59
C TRP A 367 -14.73 4.99 15.68
N ASN A 368 -15.85 5.71 15.63
CA ASN A 368 -15.85 7.17 15.75
C ASN A 368 -15.41 7.63 17.14
N GLY A 369 -15.97 7.02 18.20
CA GLY A 369 -15.57 7.32 19.58
C GLY A 369 -14.09 7.06 19.84
N ALA A 370 -13.54 5.99 19.28
CA ALA A 370 -12.12 5.68 19.37
C ALA A 370 -11.23 6.70 18.64
N CYS A 371 -11.62 7.12 17.43
CA CYS A 371 -10.94 8.20 16.69
C CYS A 371 -10.97 9.51 17.49
N ALA A 372 -12.12 9.85 18.06
CA ALA A 372 -12.30 11.08 18.83
C ALA A 372 -11.46 11.07 20.13
N GLN A 373 -11.37 9.93 20.83
CA GLN A 373 -10.46 9.81 21.98
C GLN A 373 -8.99 9.96 21.56
N ALA A 374 -8.58 9.31 20.47
CA ALA A 374 -7.22 9.44 19.96
C ALA A 374 -6.91 10.90 19.59
N LEU A 375 -7.85 11.60 18.97
CA LEU A 375 -7.72 13.02 18.67
C LEU A 375 -7.56 13.87 19.93
N CYS A 376 -8.40 13.68 20.96
CA CYS A 376 -8.26 14.39 22.23
C CYS A 376 -6.88 14.12 22.87
N ALA A 377 -6.38 12.88 22.80
CA ALA A 377 -5.07 12.56 23.35
C ALA A 377 -3.95 13.27 22.59
N LEU A 378 -4.07 13.38 21.26
CA LEU A 378 -3.15 14.15 20.42
C LEU A 378 -3.24 15.65 20.69
N MET A 379 -4.45 16.21 20.83
CA MET A 379 -4.67 17.61 21.20
C MET A 379 -4.05 17.95 22.55
N ALA A 380 -4.13 17.04 23.52
CA ALA A 380 -3.59 17.21 24.87
C ALA A 380 -2.05 17.29 24.93
N HIS A 381 -1.34 16.69 23.97
CA HIS A 381 0.12 16.50 24.07
C HIS A 381 0.92 17.07 22.89
N THR A 382 0.25 17.49 21.81
CA THR A 382 0.94 18.03 20.63
C THR A 382 1.18 19.52 20.77
N GLU A 383 2.39 19.95 20.45
CA GLU A 383 2.71 21.36 20.19
C GLU A 383 2.22 21.73 18.78
N ASP A 384 0.94 22.09 18.68
CA ASP A 384 0.27 22.33 17.40
C ASP A 384 0.57 23.74 16.85
N THR A 385 1.30 23.78 15.72
CA THR A 385 1.66 25.03 15.06
C THR A 385 0.47 25.84 14.54
N ASN A 386 -0.67 25.20 14.21
CA ASN A 386 -1.88 25.90 13.79
C ASN A 386 -2.54 26.62 14.96
N LEU A 387 -2.55 25.99 16.15
CA LEU A 387 -3.01 26.63 17.39
C LEU A 387 -2.11 27.80 17.77
N LEU A 388 -0.79 27.61 17.77
CA LEU A 388 0.15 28.69 18.06
C LEU A 388 0.00 29.89 17.11
N HIS A 389 -0.29 29.64 15.83
CA HIS A 389 -0.54 30.71 14.87
C HIS A 389 -1.86 31.46 15.13
N ARG A 390 -2.93 30.75 15.50
CA ARG A 390 -4.27 31.34 15.66
C ARG A 390 -4.53 31.93 17.04
N GLY A 391 -4.03 31.30 18.10
CA GLY A 391 -4.30 31.65 19.49
C GLY A 391 -3.07 31.77 20.39
N GLY A 392 -1.85 31.65 19.84
CA GLY A 392 -0.62 31.71 20.63
C GLY A 392 -0.48 30.57 21.64
N GLU A 393 0.43 30.74 22.60
CA GLU A 393 0.65 29.76 23.67
C GLU A 393 -0.59 29.59 24.56
N GLU A 394 -1.35 30.67 24.80
CA GLU A 394 -2.59 30.61 25.58
C GLU A 394 -3.63 29.72 24.90
N GLY A 395 -3.83 29.88 23.59
CA GLY A 395 -4.75 29.04 22.82
C GLY A 395 -4.31 27.57 22.77
N LEU A 396 -3.00 27.32 22.62
CA LEU A 396 -2.45 25.97 22.67
C LEU A 396 -2.70 25.31 24.03
N HIS A 397 -2.34 25.99 25.13
CA HIS A 397 -2.52 25.46 26.48
C HIS A 397 -3.99 25.26 26.82
N LEU A 398 -4.88 26.15 26.37
CA LEU A 398 -6.32 25.99 26.55
C LEU A 398 -6.80 24.69 25.90
N VAL A 399 -6.47 24.45 24.64
CA VAL A 399 -6.86 23.22 23.94
C VAL A 399 -6.30 21.99 24.64
N GLN A 400 -5.02 22.02 25.02
CA GLN A 400 -4.37 20.90 25.70
C GLN A 400 -5.07 20.54 27.02
N GLN A 401 -5.34 21.55 27.86
CA GLN A 401 -6.02 21.37 29.14
C GLN A 401 -7.45 20.86 28.98
N GLN A 402 -8.20 21.42 28.04
CA GLN A 402 -9.59 21.02 27.81
C GLN A 402 -9.71 19.61 27.24
N ALA A 403 -8.83 19.23 26.31
CA ALA A 403 -8.79 17.88 25.75
C ALA A 403 -8.37 16.84 26.80
N ALA A 404 -7.37 17.14 27.64
CA ALA A 404 -6.96 16.28 28.75
C ALA A 404 -8.09 16.12 29.78
N ALA A 405 -8.72 17.21 30.20
CA ALA A 405 -9.83 17.18 31.15
C ALA A 405 -11.01 16.37 30.62
N LEU A 406 -11.33 16.45 29.32
CA LEU A 406 -12.37 15.64 28.71
C LEU A 406 -12.05 14.15 28.80
N LEU A 407 -10.82 13.74 28.48
CA LEU A 407 -10.40 12.33 28.56
C LEU A 407 -10.45 11.77 29.99
N GLU A 408 -10.13 12.60 30.99
CA GLU A 408 -10.21 12.22 32.40
C GLU A 408 -11.65 12.10 32.90
N GLN A 409 -12.54 12.97 32.42
CA GLN A 409 -13.93 13.06 32.89
C GLN A 409 -14.88 12.12 32.14
N CYS A 410 -14.60 11.79 30.87
CA CYS A 410 -15.51 10.96 30.08
C CYS A 410 -15.49 9.51 30.60
N GLN A 411 -16.67 9.02 30.98
CA GLN A 411 -16.85 7.65 31.48
C GLN A 411 -17.22 6.68 30.35
N ASP A 412 -18.04 7.17 29.41
CA ASP A 412 -18.57 6.46 28.27
C ASP A 412 -18.56 7.32 26.99
N GLU A 413 -19.04 6.75 25.89
CA GLU A 413 -19.07 7.40 24.58
C GLU A 413 -20.04 8.58 24.51
N GLN A 414 -21.16 8.52 25.24
CA GLN A 414 -22.11 9.62 25.28
C GLN A 414 -21.51 10.84 25.99
N ALA A 415 -20.86 10.65 27.14
CA ALA A 415 -20.19 11.72 27.87
C ALA A 415 -19.04 12.34 27.06
N LEU A 416 -18.32 11.51 26.28
CA LEU A 416 -17.31 11.97 25.34
C LEU A 416 -17.94 12.87 24.26
N GLU A 417 -19.01 12.41 23.60
CA GLU A 417 -19.69 13.14 22.54
C GLU A 417 -20.23 14.51 23.02
N GLU A 418 -20.91 14.54 24.17
CA GLU A 418 -21.40 15.78 24.78
C GLU A 418 -20.25 16.74 25.12
N GLY A 419 -19.13 16.21 25.60
CA GLY A 419 -17.93 16.98 25.86
C GLY A 419 -17.32 17.57 24.59
N LEU A 420 -17.23 16.79 23.51
CA LEU A 420 -16.71 17.24 22.23
C LEU A 420 -17.56 18.38 21.64
N PHE A 421 -18.89 18.34 21.73
CA PHE A 421 -19.72 19.47 21.27
C PHE A 421 -19.45 20.76 22.05
N ARG A 422 -19.23 20.65 23.38
CA ARG A 422 -18.85 21.81 24.21
C ARG A 422 -17.49 22.36 23.81
N LEU A 423 -16.51 21.49 23.58
CA LEU A 423 -15.17 21.89 23.13
C LEU A 423 -15.22 22.51 21.74
N ASP A 424 -16.03 21.97 20.83
CA ASP A 424 -16.17 22.49 19.47
C ASP A 424 -16.73 23.92 19.47
N SER A 425 -17.77 24.16 20.26
CA SER A 425 -18.34 25.50 20.45
C SER A 425 -17.28 26.47 20.97
N LEU A 426 -16.54 26.07 22.01
CA LEU A 426 -15.49 26.88 22.63
C LEU A 426 -14.33 27.19 21.66
N PHE A 427 -13.83 26.17 20.96
CA PHE A 427 -12.68 26.32 20.06
C PHE A 427 -13.06 27.14 18.83
N THR A 428 -14.27 26.93 18.28
CA THR A 428 -14.79 27.72 17.17
C THR A 428 -14.98 29.19 17.54
N GLU A 429 -15.56 29.49 18.70
CA GLU A 429 -15.71 30.86 19.20
C GLU A 429 -14.35 31.56 19.36
N LYS A 430 -13.36 30.85 19.87
CA LYS A 430 -11.99 31.36 20.06
C LYS A 430 -11.12 31.29 18.79
N ASN A 431 -11.69 30.87 17.66
CA ASN A 431 -10.97 30.67 16.40
C ASN A 431 -9.73 29.74 16.53
N LEU A 432 -9.81 28.72 17.38
CA LEU A 432 -8.77 27.74 17.62
C LEU A 432 -9.01 26.52 16.73
N SER A 433 -7.98 26.10 16.00
CA SER A 433 -8.04 24.93 15.13
C SER A 433 -6.83 24.01 15.34
N PRO A 434 -7.02 22.84 15.98
CA PRO A 434 -5.96 21.85 16.23
C PRO A 434 -5.59 21.03 14.97
N GLY A 435 -5.15 21.72 13.91
CA GLY A 435 -4.89 21.11 12.60
C GLY A 435 -3.68 20.16 12.58
N GLY A 436 -2.64 20.43 13.38
CA GLY A 436 -1.52 19.52 13.55
C GLY A 436 -1.93 18.23 14.27
N SER A 437 -2.81 18.32 15.27
CA SER A 437 -3.39 17.13 15.91
C SER A 437 -4.27 16.32 14.96
N ALA A 438 -5.00 16.99 14.06
CA ALA A 438 -5.79 16.35 12.99
C ALA A 438 -4.91 15.56 12.01
N ASP A 439 -3.82 16.18 11.52
CA ASP A 439 -2.84 15.49 10.67
C ASP A 439 -2.23 14.27 11.38
N LEU A 440 -1.95 14.38 12.69
CA LEU A 440 -1.45 13.27 13.49
C LEU A 440 -2.51 12.18 13.71
N LEU A 441 -3.80 12.51 13.77
CA LEU A 441 -4.87 11.51 13.78
C LEU A 441 -4.84 10.70 12.48
N ALA A 442 -4.71 11.35 11.32
CA ALA A 442 -4.56 10.64 10.04
C ALA A 442 -3.32 9.72 10.06
N VAL A 443 -2.19 10.16 10.64
CA VAL A 443 -1.01 9.30 10.83
C VAL A 443 -1.32 8.11 11.75
N THR A 444 -1.97 8.33 12.89
CA THR A 444 -2.40 7.26 13.81
C THR A 444 -3.27 6.22 13.09
N LEU A 445 -4.26 6.68 12.31
CA LEU A 445 -5.15 5.80 11.57
C LEU A 445 -4.41 5.03 10.46
N PHE A 446 -3.48 5.68 9.76
CA PHE A 446 -2.64 5.00 8.75
C PHE A 446 -1.83 3.86 9.38
N VAL A 447 -1.15 4.13 10.50
CA VAL A 447 -0.33 3.12 11.20
C VAL A 447 -1.22 1.97 11.69
N TYR A 448 -2.37 2.29 12.28
CA TYR A 448 -3.34 1.27 12.69
C TYR A 448 -3.78 0.38 11.51
N PHE A 449 -4.20 1.00 10.40
CA PHE A 449 -4.67 0.28 9.22
C PHE A 449 -3.61 -0.61 8.59
N ILE A 450 -2.41 -0.09 8.39
CA ILE A 450 -1.36 -0.84 7.70
C ILE A 450 -0.84 -2.01 8.53
N VAL A 451 -0.84 -1.87 9.86
CA VAL A 451 -0.45 -2.94 10.80
C VAL A 451 -1.57 -3.97 10.95
N ALA A 452 -2.83 -3.53 11.08
CA ALA A 452 -3.99 -4.42 11.23
C ALA A 452 -4.29 -5.23 9.95
N GLU A 453 -4.05 -4.65 8.78
CA GLU A 453 -4.33 -5.29 7.48
C GLU A 453 -3.07 -5.85 6.81
N ARG A 454 -1.96 -5.96 7.55
CA ARG A 454 -0.71 -6.56 7.01
C ARG A 454 -0.94 -7.96 6.44
N GLU A 455 -1.88 -8.71 7.01
CA GLU A 455 -2.26 -10.06 6.55
C GLU A 455 -2.96 -10.04 5.18
N CYS A 456 -3.65 -8.95 4.83
CA CYS A 456 -4.23 -8.77 3.50
C CYS A 456 -3.16 -8.60 2.42
N PHE A 457 -2.00 -8.08 2.81
CA PHE A 457 -0.83 -7.97 1.97
C PHE A 457 0.12 -9.16 2.10
N ASP A 458 -0.07 -10.04 3.10
CA ASP A 458 0.85 -11.14 3.34
C ASP A 458 0.97 -12.00 2.09
N ILE A 459 2.15 -11.91 1.51
CA ILE A 459 2.61 -12.77 0.44
C ILE A 459 2.94 -14.09 1.10
N ALA A 460 1.94 -14.77 1.69
CA ALA A 460 2.04 -15.94 2.56
C ALA A 460 3.51 -16.36 2.72
N LEU A 461 4.22 -15.60 3.57
CA LEU A 461 5.64 -15.76 3.75
C LEU A 461 5.75 -17.06 4.52
N GLY A 462 5.85 -18.17 3.79
CA GLY A 462 6.21 -19.47 4.32
C GLY A 462 7.68 -19.46 4.73
N LEU A 463 8.04 -18.56 5.65
CA LEU A 463 9.22 -18.68 6.49
C LEU A 463 8.86 -19.53 7.70
#